data_AF-X1BKD5-F1
#
_entry.id   AF-X1BKD5-F1
#
_cell.length_a   1.000
_cell.length_b   1.000
_cell.length_c   1.000
_cell.angle_alpha   90.00
_cell.angle_beta   90.00
_cell.angle_gamma   90.00
#
_symmetry.space_group_name_H-M   'P 1'
#
loop_
_entity.id
_entity.type
_entity.pdbx_description
1 polymer ?
#
loop_
_entity_poly.entity_id
_entity_poly.type
_entity_poly.pdbx_seq_one_letter_code
_entity_poly.pdbx_strand_id
1 'polypeptide(L)' 'NIANLVMAQMLHLEAEEPEKDIQLYINSPGGIVTSAMAVYDTMQFIKSPVSTICMGQAASAAAVLLL' A
#
# COMPACT_ATOMS: atom_id res chain seq x y z
N ASN A 1 -4.52 3.11 -13.39
CA ASN A 1 -3.76 4.00 -12.48
C ASN A 1 -3.11 3.13 -11.41
N ILE A 2 -1.88 3.41 -10.96
CA ILE A 2 -1.10 2.48 -10.10
C ILE A 2 -1.82 2.19 -8.77
N ALA A 3 -2.40 3.21 -8.13
CA ALA A 3 -3.15 3.04 -6.87
C ALA A 3 -4.27 1.98 -6.99
N ASN A 4 -5.05 2.00 -8.07
CA ASN A 4 -6.13 1.01 -8.27
C ASN A 4 -5.60 -0.42 -8.36
N LEU A 5 -4.42 -0.62 -8.96
CA LEU A 5 -3.80 -1.94 -9.04
C LEU A 5 -3.35 -2.42 -7.66
N VAL A 6 -2.70 -1.56 -6.88
CA VAL A 6 -2.24 -1.86 -5.52
C VAL A 6 -3.43 -2.19 -4.61
N MET A 7 -4.49 -1.36 -4.63
CA MET A 7 -5.70 -1.60 -3.84
C MET A 7 -6.39 -2.91 -4.25
N ALA A 8 -6.50 -3.20 -5.55
CA ALA A 8 -7.09 -4.44 -6.02
C ALA A 8 -6.29 -5.68 -5.57
N GLN A 9 -4.96 -5.61 -5.57
CA GLN A 9 -4.10 -6.68 -5.07
C GLN A 9 -4.24 -6.88 -3.56
N MET A 10 -4.30 -5.81 -2.77
CA MET A 10 -4.54 -5.88 -1.33
C MET A 10 -5.89 -6.53 -1.02
N LEU A 11 -6.96 -6.10 -1.70
CA LEU A 11 -8.31 -6.67 -1.51
C LEU A 11 -8.38 -8.13 -1.95
N HIS A 12 -7.63 -8.51 -2.99
CA HIS A 12 -7.54 -9.90 -3.41
C HIS A 12 -6.87 -10.78 -2.34
N LEU A 13 -5.72 -10.35 -1.82
CA LEU A 13 -5.00 -11.08 -0.77
C LEU A 13 -5.80 -11.15 0.54
N GLU A 14 -6.48 -10.06 0.91
CA GLU A 14 -7.42 -10.02 2.03
C GLU A 14 -8.55 -11.04 1.87
N ALA A 15 -9.08 -11.21 0.66
CA ALA A 15 -10.14 -12.17 0.40
C ALA A 15 -9.65 -13.63 0.45
N GLU A 16 -8.36 -13.88 0.19
CA GLU A 16 -7.76 -15.21 0.26
C GLU A 16 -7.44 -15.63 1.70
N GLU A 17 -6.74 -14.78 2.47
CA GLU A 17 -6.29 -15.10 3.83
C GLU A 17 -6.17 -13.83 4.70
N PRO A 18 -7.26 -13.37 5.35
CA PRO A 18 -7.33 -12.08 6.06
C PRO A 18 -6.38 -11.90 7.26
N GLU A 19 -5.75 -12.97 7.74
CA GLU A 19 -4.81 -12.92 8.87
C GLU A 19 -3.35 -12.91 8.43
N LYS A 20 -3.09 -13.05 7.12
CA LYS A 20 -1.75 -13.12 6.58
C LYS A 20 -1.19 -11.73 6.31
N ASP A 21 0.07 -11.55 6.69
CA ASP A 21 0.80 -10.31 6.44
C ASP A 21 1.00 -10.04 4.94
N ILE A 22 0.63 -8.84 4.50
CA ILE A 22 0.86 -8.33 3.15
C ILE A 22 2.11 -7.46 3.18
N GLN A 23 3.13 -7.85 2.42
CA GLN A 23 4.36 -7.08 2.31
C GLN A 23 4.30 -6.12 1.12
N LEU A 24 4.27 -4.81 1.41
CA LEU A 24 4.30 -3.74 0.43
C LEU A 24 5.74 -3.24 0.25
N TYR A 25 6.35 -3.57 -0.89
CA TYR A 25 7.67 -3.10 -1.27
C TYR A 25 7.57 -1.76 -2.01
N ILE A 26 8.25 -0.73 -1.52
CA ILE A 26 8.12 0.65 -2.00
C ILE A 26 9.45 1.13 -2.58
N ASN A 27 9.45 1.41 -3.88
CA ASN A 27 10.48 2.19 -4.55
C ASN A 27 9.82 3.26 -5.42
N SER A 28 9.58 4.44 -4.84
CA SER A 28 8.82 5.49 -5.49
C SER A 28 9.32 6.89 -5.13
N PRO A 29 9.47 7.80 -6.12
CA PRO A 29 9.75 9.21 -5.88
C PRO A 29 8.51 9.99 -5.37
N GLY A 30 7.36 9.31 -5.23
CA GLY A 30 6.09 9.91 -4.82
C GLY A 30 5.06 9.97 -5.95
N GLY A 31 4.07 10.84 -5.80
CA GLY A 31 2.98 10.96 -6.78
C GLY A 31 1.82 11.80 -6.28
N ILE A 32 0.62 11.52 -6.81
CA ILE A 32 -0.60 12.23 -6.46
C ILE A 32 -1.03 11.87 -5.03
N VAL A 33 -1.17 12.87 -4.17
CA VAL A 33 -1.51 12.70 -2.75
C VAL A 33 -2.81 11.92 -2.56
N THR A 34 -3.87 12.25 -3.31
CA THR A 34 -5.15 11.53 -3.19
C THR A 34 -5.07 10.06 -3.62
N SER A 35 -4.16 9.73 -4.55
CA SER A 35 -3.91 8.33 -4.93
C SER A 35 -3.18 7.57 -3.82
N ALA A 36 -2.23 8.21 -3.14
CA ALA A 36 -1.58 7.61 -1.97
C ALA A 36 -2.57 7.46 -0.80
N MET A 37 -3.42 8.45 -0.54
CA MET A 37 -4.45 8.36 0.51
C MET A 37 -5.45 7.23 0.23
N ALA A 38 -5.85 7.01 -1.02
CA ALA A 38 -6.70 5.86 -1.35
C ALA A 38 -6.03 4.51 -1.02
N VAL A 39 -4.73 4.37 -1.30
CA VAL A 39 -3.97 3.17 -0.92
C VAL A 39 -3.84 3.06 0.60
N TYR A 40 -3.52 4.16 1.29
CA TYR A 40 -3.41 4.21 2.74
C TYR A 40 -4.73 3.82 3.42
N ASP A 41 -5.85 4.39 3.00
CA ASP A 41 -7.18 4.06 3.53
C ASP A 41 -7.52 2.59 3.27
N THR A 42 -7.08 2.01 2.15
CA THR A 42 -7.24 0.58 1.87
C THR A 42 -6.41 -0.28 2.83
N MET A 43 -5.17 0.12 3.14
CA MET A 43 -4.35 -0.55 4.15
C MET A 43 -5.00 -0.53 5.54
N GLN A 44 -5.71 0.55 5.90
CA GLN A 44 -6.44 0.66 7.17
C GLN A 44 -7.80 -0.07 7.16
N PHE A 45 -8.39 -0.29 5.99
CA PHE A 45 -9.69 -0.92 5.84
C PHE A 45 -9.64 -2.46 5.94
N ILE A 46 -8.61 -3.07 5.38
CA ILE A 46 -8.44 -4.53 5.38
C ILE A 46 -8.00 -5.05 6.75
N LYS A 47 -8.30 -6.32 7.07
CA LYS A 47 -7.86 -6.95 8.32
C LYS A 47 -6.42 -7.43 8.27
N SER A 48 -5.96 -7.83 7.08
CA SER A 48 -4.60 -8.29 6.85
C SER A 48 -3.62 -7.22 7.32
N PRO A 49 -2.66 -7.54 8.22
CA PRO A 49 -1.62 -6.59 8.55
C PRO A 49 -0.79 -6.28 7.29
N VAL A 50 -0.41 -5.01 7.14
CA VAL A 50 0.41 -4.56 6.01
C VAL A 50 1.77 -4.11 6.52
N SER A 51 2.81 -4.83 6.13
CA SER A 51 4.20 -4.48 6.43
C SER A 51 4.82 -3.76 5.24
N THR A 52 5.52 -2.66 5.49
CA THR A 52 6.09 -1.80 4.43
C THR A 52 7.61 -1.92 4.40
N ILE A 53 8.18 -2.05 3.19
CA ILE A 53 9.62 -2.21 3.00
C ILE A 53 10.10 -1.21 1.95
N CYS A 54 10.93 -0.26 2.36
CA CYS A 54 11.55 0.67 1.43
C CYS A 54 12.69 -0.03 0.65
N MET A 55 12.59 -0.04 -0.68
CA MET A 55 13.61 -0.57 -1.60
C MET A 55 14.19 0.56 -2.46
N GLY A 56 15.05 1.38 -1.86
CA GLY A 56 15.70 2.50 -2.55
C GLY A 56 15.17 3.84 -2.05
N GLN A 57 14.01 4.28 -2.51
CA GLN A 57 13.38 5.51 -2.03
C GLN A 57 11.87 5.36 -1.80
N ALA A 58 11.37 6.06 -0.79
CA ALA A 58 9.95 6.32 -0.58
C ALA A 58 9.79 7.82 -0.29
N ALA A 59 9.63 8.63 -1.34
CA ALA A 59 9.60 10.08 -1.22
C ALA A 59 8.18 10.65 -1.40
N SER A 60 7.95 11.85 -0.85
CA SER A 60 6.68 12.58 -0.98
C SER A 60 5.48 11.73 -0.56
N ALA A 61 4.42 11.65 -1.37
CA ALA A 61 3.21 10.88 -1.06
C ALA A 61 3.48 9.38 -0.78
N ALA A 62 4.55 8.81 -1.33
CA ALA A 62 4.94 7.42 -1.05
C ALA A 62 5.57 7.25 0.35
N ALA A 63 6.16 8.31 0.93
CA ALA A 63 6.64 8.28 2.30
C ALA A 63 5.50 8.05 3.30
N VAL A 64 4.30 8.57 3.00
CA VAL A 64 3.12 8.35 3.84
C VAL A 64 2.69 6.89 3.86
N LEU A 65 2.93 6.15 2.77
CA LEU A 65 2.65 4.71 2.72
C LEU A 65 3.71 3.86 3.43
N LEU A 66 4.89 4.43 3.70
CA LEU A 66 5.96 3.74 4.43
C LEU A 66 5.80 3.89 5.95
N LEU A 67 5.29 5.04 6.41
CA LEU A 67 5.09 5.38 7.83
C LEU A 67 3.90 4.65 8.46
#